data_AF-A0A944FW23-F1
#
_entry.id   AF-A0A944FW23-F1
#
_cell.length_a   1.000
_cell.length_b   1.000
_cell.length_c   1.000
_cell.angle_alpha   90.00
_cell.angle_beta   90.00
_cell.angle_gamma   90.00
#
_symmetry.space_group_name_H-M   'P 1'
#
loop_
_entity.id
_entity.type
_entity.pdbx_description
1 polymer ?
#
loop_
_entity_poly.entity_id
_entity_poly.type
_entity_poly.pdbx_seq_one_letter_code
_entity_poly.pdbx_strand_id
1 'polypeptide(L)'
;MKKALCLIVVMLLLSSCVTGNAGHPDNMTVTPKPTESILPGTSPEPASQPSDVDSFSQTLYYPEDSDEDTAQYRLTYSIPVFEDSTPAGAAMNEAVARYMDSLLVLVSQERVPRADRADGEPLPYTDVSYELSYARGYTNVIFNSISSYGVGEELGISTLVLDGRGNERPLQYVSGVYSGENNVAQAILSDVASAVDGNYFHDVTIESVLRAIDLYNGYTVEDFGYRIYVLPASLAPESEGILSFDVTTAEAAPGFVGDVISVDAFYALLPRLNSLATALAVNYESYTDGMISPYAATIYACIRLIDENPGVSGSVVTTRDELIEIISTSLGIESELDLSAWGIKENADSLSVSTSHALSVYGVDISDVTASDGGVLLLKGTLHFGAAGSAASQGYVSTVEIEIIPSAASECGYIISAFKII
;
A
#
# COMPACT_ATOMS: atom_id res chain seq x y z
N MET A 1 -38.38 1.29 45.25
CA MET A 1 -38.82 2.63 45.69
C MET A 1 -37.66 3.61 45.50
N LYS A 2 -37.92 4.69 44.74
CA LYS A 2 -37.39 6.07 44.84
C LYS A 2 -35.87 6.29 44.75
N LYS A 3 -35.36 6.91 43.65
CA LYS A 3 -35.22 8.38 43.37
C LYS A 3 -34.03 8.98 44.16
N ALA A 4 -33.16 9.87 43.67
CA ALA A 4 -33.19 10.94 42.66
C ALA A 4 -31.72 11.22 42.22
N LEU A 5 -31.34 11.66 41.01
CA LEU A 5 -31.61 12.90 40.24
C LEU A 5 -31.25 14.23 40.94
N CYS A 6 -30.23 14.93 40.41
CA CYS A 6 -30.06 16.40 40.33
C CYS A 6 -28.81 16.65 39.45
N LEU A 7 -28.83 17.15 38.20
CA LEU A 7 -29.36 18.38 37.57
C LEU A 7 -28.38 19.59 37.64
N ILE A 8 -27.77 19.88 36.48
CA ILE A 8 -27.47 21.16 35.80
C ILE A 8 -26.68 22.27 36.53
N VAL A 9 -25.58 22.73 35.89
CA VAL A 9 -25.27 24.17 35.75
C VAL A 9 -24.77 24.45 34.32
N VAL A 10 -25.53 25.26 33.59
CA VAL A 10 -25.15 25.99 32.38
C VAL A 10 -24.54 27.32 32.81
N MET A 11 -23.40 27.72 32.23
CA MET A 11 -22.97 29.12 32.26
C MET A 11 -22.36 29.53 30.91
N LEU A 12 -23.16 30.29 30.15
CA LEU A 12 -22.74 31.20 29.10
C LEU A 12 -22.37 32.53 29.75
N LEU A 13 -21.27 33.17 29.37
CA LEU A 13 -21.12 34.62 29.33
C LEU A 13 -19.96 35.04 28.40
N LEU A 14 -20.26 36.06 27.62
CA LEU A 14 -19.51 36.64 26.51
C LEU A 14 -18.43 37.66 26.94
N SER A 15 -17.53 37.91 25.98
CA SER A 15 -16.85 39.17 25.65
C SER A 15 -15.57 39.57 26.39
N SER A 16 -14.48 39.62 25.61
CA SER A 16 -13.54 40.76 25.56
C SER A 16 -12.87 40.80 24.19
N CYS A 17 -13.29 41.75 23.34
CA CYS A 17 -12.57 42.14 22.14
C CYS A 17 -11.25 42.83 22.51
N VAL A 18 -10.15 42.42 21.89
CA VAL A 18 -9.02 43.31 21.61
C VAL A 18 -8.69 43.17 20.13
N THR A 19 -8.95 44.24 19.41
CA THR A 19 -8.60 44.48 18.01
C THR A 19 -7.10 44.56 17.85
N GLY A 20 -6.51 43.63 17.11
CA GLY A 20 -5.13 43.66 16.62
C GLY A 20 -5.12 43.33 15.13
N ASN A 21 -4.83 44.35 14.34
CA ASN A 21 -4.86 44.39 12.88
C ASN A 21 -3.99 43.27 12.25
N ALA A 22 -4.59 42.28 11.60
CA ALA A 22 -3.90 41.30 10.77
C ALA A 22 -4.42 41.43 9.33
N GLY A 23 -3.48 41.66 8.40
CA GLY A 23 -3.75 41.80 6.98
C GLY A 23 -4.49 40.60 6.42
N HIS A 24 -5.43 40.90 5.54
CA HIS A 24 -6.13 39.95 4.68
C HIS A 24 -5.10 39.13 3.89
N PRO A 25 -5.02 37.79 4.04
CA PRO A 25 -4.43 36.97 2.99
C PRO A 25 -5.47 36.85 1.87
N ASP A 26 -5.04 37.21 0.66
CA ASP A 26 -5.82 37.05 -0.56
C ASP A 26 -6.39 35.64 -0.66
N ASN A 27 -7.70 35.55 -0.91
CA ASN A 27 -8.36 34.35 -1.38
C ASN A 27 -7.65 33.86 -2.65
N MET A 28 -6.76 32.88 -2.54
CA MET A 28 -6.44 32.00 -3.65
C MET A 28 -7.67 31.11 -3.87
N THR A 29 -8.53 31.56 -4.78
CA THR A 29 -9.57 30.74 -5.38
C THR A 29 -8.90 29.54 -6.04
N VAL A 30 -8.87 28.40 -5.36
CA VAL A 30 -8.53 27.12 -5.97
C VAL A 30 -9.61 26.87 -7.00
N THR A 31 -9.24 27.01 -8.27
CA THR A 31 -10.13 26.67 -9.38
C THR A 31 -10.11 25.15 -9.47
N PRO A 32 -11.24 24.44 -9.27
CA PRO A 32 -11.27 23.01 -9.44
C PRO A 32 -10.88 22.68 -10.89
N LYS A 33 -9.91 21.78 -11.05
CA LYS A 33 -9.57 21.21 -12.35
C LYS A 33 -10.69 20.24 -12.73
N PRO A 34 -11.24 20.27 -13.96
CA PRO A 34 -12.34 19.39 -14.32
C PRO A 34 -11.92 17.93 -14.21
N THR A 35 -12.77 17.10 -13.60
CA THR A 35 -12.73 15.64 -13.71
C THR A 35 -12.99 15.29 -15.17
N GLU A 36 -11.98 14.77 -15.87
CA GLU A 36 -12.19 14.24 -17.22
C GLU A 36 -12.95 12.92 -17.13
N SER A 37 -14.22 12.95 -17.53
CA SER A 37 -14.97 11.77 -17.96
C SER A 37 -14.26 11.19 -19.18
N ILE A 38 -13.70 9.99 -19.05
CA ILE A 38 -13.00 9.31 -20.15
C ILE A 38 -14.05 8.69 -21.07
N LEU A 39 -14.56 9.48 -22.02
CA LEU A 39 -15.18 8.96 -23.24
C LEU A 39 -14.07 8.47 -24.19
N PRO A 40 -14.30 7.39 -24.97
CA PRO A 40 -13.25 6.67 -25.68
C PRO A 40 -12.68 7.52 -26.81
N GLY A 41 -11.49 8.07 -26.62
CA GLY A 41 -10.82 8.82 -27.68
C GLY A 41 -9.74 9.81 -27.27
N THR A 42 -8.83 9.46 -26.37
CA THR A 42 -7.40 9.80 -26.43
C THR A 42 -6.73 9.18 -25.21
N SER A 43 -6.02 8.08 -25.42
CA SER A 43 -5.12 7.47 -24.44
C SER A 43 -4.06 8.51 -24.04
N PRO A 44 -3.83 8.77 -22.73
CA PRO A 44 -2.67 9.55 -22.31
C PRO A 44 -1.42 8.84 -22.81
N GLU A 45 -0.49 9.62 -23.39
CA GLU A 45 0.74 9.12 -24.00
C GLU A 45 1.46 8.18 -23.02
N PRO A 46 1.67 6.89 -23.37
CA PRO A 46 2.21 5.92 -22.43
C PRO A 46 3.59 6.34 -21.98
N ALA A 47 3.83 6.27 -20.67
CA ALA A 47 5.18 6.30 -20.12
C ALA A 47 6.02 5.29 -20.91
N SER A 48 7.16 5.74 -21.45
CA SER A 48 7.98 4.92 -22.33
C SER A 48 8.29 3.58 -21.64
N GLN A 49 7.89 2.48 -22.26
CA GLN A 49 8.22 1.13 -21.78
C GLN A 49 9.73 1.08 -21.52
N PRO A 50 10.18 0.62 -20.33
CA PRO A 50 11.59 0.29 -20.19
C PRO A 50 11.97 -0.71 -21.28
N SER A 51 13.18 -0.59 -21.80
CA SER A 51 13.67 -1.36 -22.95
C SER A 51 13.68 -2.89 -22.79
N ASP A 52 13.28 -3.38 -21.61
CA ASP A 52 13.54 -4.73 -21.12
C ASP A 52 12.23 -5.50 -20.83
N VAL A 53 11.08 -5.02 -21.34
CA VAL A 53 9.79 -5.71 -21.24
C VAL A 53 9.23 -5.98 -22.64
N ASP A 54 9.11 -7.26 -22.97
CA ASP A 54 8.50 -7.72 -24.21
C ASP A 54 6.97 -7.82 -24.06
N SER A 55 6.28 -7.91 -25.20
CA SER A 55 4.83 -8.09 -25.27
C SER A 55 4.49 -9.44 -25.89
N PHE A 56 3.61 -10.20 -25.24
CA PHE A 56 3.03 -11.42 -25.80
C PHE A 56 1.55 -11.22 -26.05
N SER A 57 1.09 -11.62 -27.24
CA SER A 57 -0.32 -11.54 -27.62
C SER A 57 -0.80 -12.86 -28.22
N GLN A 58 -2.01 -13.26 -27.85
CA GLN A 58 -2.61 -14.50 -28.32
C GLN A 58 -4.13 -14.37 -28.45
N THR A 59 -4.69 -15.11 -29.41
CA THR A 59 -6.12 -15.30 -29.58
C THR A 59 -6.46 -16.77 -29.37
N LEU A 60 -7.46 -17.03 -28.54
CA LEU A 60 -8.03 -18.34 -28.25
C LEU A 60 -9.50 -18.36 -28.66
N TYR A 61 -9.95 -19.49 -29.17
CA TYR A 61 -11.33 -19.74 -29.56
C TYR A 61 -11.92 -20.85 -28.68
N TYR A 62 -13.20 -20.69 -28.33
CA TYR A 62 -13.93 -21.68 -27.54
C TYR A 62 -15.14 -22.21 -28.31
N PRO A 63 -15.46 -23.52 -28.22
CA PRO A 63 -14.71 -24.55 -27.50
C PRO A 63 -13.30 -24.78 -28.06
N GLU A 64 -12.44 -25.48 -27.31
CA GLU A 64 -11.07 -25.77 -27.75
C GLU A 64 -11.08 -26.41 -29.16
N ASP A 65 -10.06 -26.08 -29.95
CA ASP A 65 -9.91 -26.46 -31.37
C ASP A 65 -10.88 -25.79 -32.36
N SER A 66 -11.76 -24.89 -31.92
CA SER A 66 -12.54 -24.04 -32.82
C SER A 66 -11.69 -23.00 -33.53
N ASP A 67 -12.20 -22.52 -34.67
CA ASP A 67 -11.68 -21.39 -35.43
C ASP A 67 -12.67 -20.21 -35.39
N GLU A 68 -12.33 -19.10 -36.04
CA GLU A 68 -13.16 -17.89 -36.06
C GLU A 68 -14.59 -18.13 -36.56
N ASP A 69 -14.78 -19.05 -37.50
CA ASP A 69 -16.06 -19.34 -38.11
C ASP A 69 -16.93 -20.28 -37.25
N THR A 70 -16.29 -21.16 -36.48
CA THR A 70 -16.96 -22.22 -35.69
C THR A 70 -17.01 -21.95 -34.20
N ALA A 71 -16.29 -20.94 -33.72
CA ALA A 71 -16.25 -20.57 -32.32
C ALA A 71 -17.58 -20.03 -31.79
N GLN A 72 -17.81 -20.29 -30.51
CA GLN A 72 -18.87 -19.71 -29.69
C GLN A 72 -18.36 -18.48 -28.93
N TYR A 73 -17.06 -18.43 -28.63
CA TYR A 73 -16.44 -17.32 -27.92
C TYR A 73 -15.00 -17.11 -28.37
N ARG A 74 -14.53 -15.86 -28.33
CA ARG A 74 -13.13 -15.49 -28.56
C ARG A 74 -12.52 -14.83 -27.33
N LEU A 75 -11.33 -15.25 -26.93
CA LEU A 75 -10.49 -14.50 -26.00
C LEU A 75 -9.27 -13.98 -26.75
N THR A 76 -9.08 -12.67 -26.79
CA THR A 76 -7.82 -12.06 -27.22
C THR A 76 -7.15 -11.44 -26.00
N TYR A 77 -5.87 -11.66 -25.80
CA TYR A 77 -5.13 -10.97 -24.74
C TYR A 77 -3.75 -10.53 -25.19
N SER A 78 -3.28 -9.46 -24.58
CA SER A 78 -1.89 -9.03 -24.57
C SER A 78 -1.41 -8.94 -23.13
N ILE A 79 -0.19 -9.41 -22.85
CA ILE A 79 0.42 -9.41 -21.51
C ILE A 79 1.90 -9.01 -21.58
N PRO A 80 2.45 -8.43 -20.50
CA PRO A 80 3.89 -8.17 -20.42
C PRO A 80 4.67 -9.46 -20.20
N VAL A 81 5.89 -9.51 -20.77
CA VAL A 81 6.88 -10.55 -20.51
C VAL A 81 8.16 -9.86 -20.01
N PHE A 82 8.49 -10.09 -18.75
CA PHE A 82 9.67 -9.54 -18.10
C PHE A 82 10.90 -10.42 -18.35
N GLU A 83 12.10 -9.84 -18.27
CA GLU A 83 13.36 -10.59 -18.42
C GLU A 83 13.52 -11.65 -17.32
N ASP A 84 13.50 -12.94 -17.70
CA ASP A 84 13.56 -14.07 -16.78
C ASP A 84 14.98 -14.44 -16.28
N SER A 85 16.00 -13.71 -16.75
CA SER A 85 17.40 -13.89 -16.35
C SER A 85 17.65 -13.48 -14.89
N THR A 86 16.75 -12.68 -14.32
CA THR A 86 16.79 -12.23 -12.92
C THR A 86 15.70 -12.90 -12.08
N PRO A 87 15.94 -13.17 -10.78
CA PRO A 87 14.90 -13.68 -9.89
C PRO A 87 13.66 -12.78 -9.82
N ALA A 88 13.85 -11.46 -9.96
CA ALA A 88 12.74 -10.51 -9.93
C ALA A 88 11.85 -10.63 -11.17
N GLY A 89 12.43 -10.64 -12.38
CA GLY A 89 11.64 -10.80 -13.60
C GLY A 89 10.97 -12.16 -13.71
N ALA A 90 11.62 -13.23 -13.21
CA ALA A 90 10.98 -14.54 -13.07
C ALA A 90 9.75 -14.50 -12.15
N ALA A 91 9.83 -13.84 -10.99
CA ALA A 91 8.70 -13.69 -10.06
C ALA A 91 7.57 -12.81 -10.65
N MET A 92 7.91 -11.76 -11.40
CA MET A 92 6.92 -10.93 -12.11
C MET A 92 6.17 -11.74 -13.16
N ASN A 93 6.87 -12.54 -13.97
CA ASN A 93 6.24 -13.44 -14.94
C ASN A 93 5.34 -14.50 -14.28
N GLU A 94 5.72 -14.99 -13.09
CA GLU A 94 4.87 -15.89 -12.31
C GLU A 94 3.57 -15.20 -11.85
N ALA A 95 3.62 -13.93 -11.46
CA ALA A 95 2.44 -13.15 -11.12
C ALA A 95 1.51 -12.96 -12.33
N VAL A 96 2.08 -12.62 -13.50
CA VAL A 96 1.33 -12.53 -14.77
C VAL A 96 0.71 -13.88 -15.13
N ALA A 97 1.42 -14.99 -14.92
CA ALA A 97 0.87 -16.34 -15.16
C ALA A 97 -0.33 -16.66 -14.26
N ARG A 98 -0.30 -16.27 -12.97
CA ARG A 98 -1.45 -16.43 -12.06
C ARG A 98 -2.66 -15.61 -12.49
N TYR A 99 -2.43 -14.39 -12.99
CA TYR A 99 -3.49 -13.59 -13.61
C TYR A 99 -4.08 -14.31 -14.83
N MET A 100 -3.23 -14.86 -15.70
CA MET A 100 -3.67 -15.61 -16.88
C MET A 100 -4.48 -16.85 -16.52
N ASP A 101 -4.06 -17.64 -15.53
CA ASP A 101 -4.84 -18.78 -15.05
C ASP A 101 -6.23 -18.36 -14.58
N SER A 102 -6.31 -17.23 -13.85
CA SER A 102 -7.58 -16.67 -13.38
C SER A 102 -8.46 -16.18 -14.53
N LEU A 103 -7.88 -15.53 -15.55
CA LEU A 103 -8.59 -15.09 -16.75
C LEU A 103 -9.15 -16.27 -17.56
N LEU A 104 -8.36 -17.34 -17.75
CA LEU A 104 -8.80 -18.53 -18.47
C LEU A 104 -9.94 -19.25 -17.73
N VAL A 105 -9.87 -19.30 -16.40
CA VAL A 105 -10.96 -19.83 -15.56
C VAL A 105 -12.21 -18.96 -15.68
N LEU A 106 -12.09 -17.63 -15.57
CA LEU A 106 -13.21 -16.70 -15.72
C LEU A 106 -13.88 -16.88 -17.09
N VAL A 107 -13.10 -16.92 -18.17
CA VAL A 107 -13.64 -17.08 -19.52
C VAL A 107 -14.35 -18.41 -19.68
N SER A 108 -13.71 -19.51 -19.33
CA SER A 108 -14.27 -20.85 -19.52
C SER A 108 -15.49 -21.14 -18.64
N GLN A 109 -15.52 -20.64 -17.39
CA GLN A 109 -16.57 -20.97 -16.42
C GLN A 109 -17.71 -19.95 -16.37
N GLU A 110 -17.45 -18.69 -16.71
CA GLU A 110 -18.45 -17.63 -16.59
C GLU A 110 -18.81 -16.97 -17.92
N ARG A 111 -17.83 -16.74 -18.80
CA ARG A 111 -18.06 -15.99 -20.04
C ARG A 111 -18.62 -16.88 -21.15
N VAL A 112 -17.95 -17.99 -21.45
CA VAL A 112 -18.39 -18.95 -22.48
C VAL A 112 -19.81 -19.45 -22.21
N PRO A 113 -20.22 -19.82 -20.98
CA PRO A 113 -21.58 -20.28 -20.73
C PRO A 113 -22.66 -19.21 -20.90
N ARG A 114 -22.30 -17.92 -20.88
CA ARG A 114 -23.21 -16.79 -21.16
C ARG A 114 -23.32 -16.48 -22.65
N ALA A 115 -22.46 -17.06 -23.49
CA ALA A 115 -22.45 -16.83 -24.92
C ALA A 115 -23.63 -17.56 -25.59
N ASP A 116 -24.78 -16.88 -25.69
CA ASP A 116 -25.96 -17.34 -26.41
C ASP A 116 -26.06 -16.59 -27.75
N ARG A 117 -25.31 -17.06 -28.75
CA ARG A 117 -25.21 -16.42 -30.06
C ARG A 117 -26.31 -16.92 -30.99
N ALA A 118 -27.15 -16.02 -31.50
CA ALA A 118 -28.06 -16.34 -32.60
C ALA A 118 -27.35 -16.29 -33.97
N ASP A 119 -27.87 -17.04 -34.95
CA ASP A 119 -27.33 -17.05 -36.31
C ASP A 119 -27.28 -15.64 -36.92
N GLY A 120 -26.08 -15.18 -37.26
CA GLY A 120 -25.83 -13.87 -37.88
C GLY A 120 -25.41 -12.76 -36.92
N GLU A 121 -25.37 -13.01 -35.61
CA GLU A 121 -24.85 -12.05 -34.63
C GLU A 121 -23.30 -12.10 -34.53
N PRO A 122 -22.66 -10.99 -34.09
CA PRO A 122 -21.23 -10.95 -33.83
C PRO A 122 -20.80 -12.04 -32.84
N LEU A 123 -19.60 -12.58 -33.02
CA LEU A 123 -19.02 -13.56 -32.09
C LEU A 123 -18.80 -12.90 -30.72
N PRO A 124 -19.38 -13.43 -29.62
CA PRO A 124 -19.07 -12.97 -28.27
C PRO A 124 -17.57 -13.08 -27.97
N TYR A 125 -17.05 -12.11 -27.23
CA TYR A 125 -15.61 -12.02 -27.01
C TYR A 125 -15.25 -11.38 -25.67
N THR A 126 -14.03 -11.67 -25.22
CA THR A 126 -13.27 -10.87 -24.25
C THR A 126 -11.96 -10.45 -24.93
N ASP A 127 -11.68 -9.16 -24.95
CA ASP A 127 -10.38 -8.63 -25.35
C ASP A 127 -9.69 -8.01 -24.12
N VAL A 128 -8.45 -8.40 -23.86
CA VAL A 128 -7.62 -7.92 -22.75
C VAL A 128 -6.39 -7.23 -23.31
N SER A 129 -6.13 -6.01 -22.84
CA SER A 129 -4.92 -5.24 -23.10
C SER A 129 -4.24 -4.91 -21.78
N TYR A 130 -2.97 -4.55 -21.82
CA TYR A 130 -2.25 -4.13 -20.64
C TYR A 130 -1.55 -2.79 -20.82
N GLU A 131 -1.40 -2.08 -19.71
CA GLU A 131 -0.56 -0.90 -19.58
C GLU A 131 0.42 -1.11 -18.42
N LEU A 132 1.57 -0.45 -18.52
CA LEU A 132 2.59 -0.45 -17.47
C LEU A 132 2.77 0.97 -16.94
N SER A 133 2.88 1.09 -15.62
CA SER A 133 3.33 2.31 -14.98
C SER A 133 4.29 1.99 -13.83
N TYR A 134 5.11 2.96 -13.44
CA TYR A 134 6.16 2.80 -12.45
C TYR A 134 6.12 3.96 -11.49
N ALA A 135 6.02 3.66 -10.19
CA ALA A 135 6.05 4.67 -9.15
C ALA A 135 6.63 4.08 -7.87
N ARG A 136 7.43 4.88 -7.16
CA ARG A 136 7.92 4.56 -5.79
C ARG A 136 8.59 3.17 -5.67
N GLY A 137 9.25 2.70 -6.73
CA GLY A 137 9.92 1.39 -6.77
C GLY A 137 8.99 0.20 -7.03
N TYR A 138 7.74 0.44 -7.41
CA TYR A 138 6.76 -0.57 -7.81
C TYR A 138 6.54 -0.54 -9.32
N THR A 139 6.29 -1.72 -9.88
CA THR A 139 5.80 -1.89 -11.25
C THR A 139 4.31 -2.20 -11.18
N ASN A 140 3.49 -1.34 -11.78
CA ASN A 140 2.06 -1.56 -11.93
C ASN A 140 1.81 -2.19 -13.30
N VAL A 141 1.06 -3.28 -13.33
CA VAL A 141 0.49 -3.86 -14.55
C VAL A 141 -1.02 -3.66 -14.50
N ILE A 142 -1.58 -2.92 -15.46
CA ILE A 142 -3.01 -2.62 -15.52
C ILE A 142 -3.60 -3.40 -16.69
N PHE A 143 -4.44 -4.38 -16.40
CA PHE A 143 -5.17 -5.16 -17.40
C PHE A 143 -6.54 -4.55 -17.63
N ASN A 144 -6.75 -3.99 -18.82
CA ASN A 144 -8.04 -3.48 -19.27
C ASN A 144 -8.72 -4.55 -20.11
N SER A 145 -9.93 -4.94 -19.72
CA SER A 145 -10.73 -5.95 -20.40
C SER A 145 -12.04 -5.38 -20.91
N ILE A 146 -12.43 -5.80 -22.11
CA ILE A 146 -13.73 -5.50 -22.72
C ILE A 146 -14.36 -6.85 -23.04
N SER A 147 -15.57 -7.09 -22.55
CA SER A 147 -16.35 -8.28 -22.90
C SER A 147 -17.65 -7.89 -23.61
N SER A 148 -18.01 -8.59 -24.67
CA SER A 148 -19.29 -8.39 -25.36
C SER A 148 -19.98 -9.71 -25.68
N TYR A 149 -21.30 -9.71 -25.58
CA TYR A 149 -22.18 -10.84 -25.92
C TYR A 149 -23.19 -10.48 -27.02
N GLY A 150 -22.87 -9.47 -27.84
CA GLY A 150 -23.75 -9.00 -28.92
C GLY A 150 -24.62 -7.79 -28.57
N VAL A 151 -24.74 -7.44 -27.28
CA VAL A 151 -25.40 -6.22 -26.80
C VAL A 151 -24.51 -5.49 -25.80
N GLY A 152 -24.02 -4.31 -26.18
CA GLY A 152 -23.14 -3.52 -25.32
C GLY A 152 -21.77 -4.15 -25.08
N GLU A 153 -20.96 -3.43 -24.30
CA GLU A 153 -19.63 -3.83 -23.89
C GLU A 153 -19.53 -3.69 -22.37
N GLU A 154 -19.14 -4.77 -21.71
CA GLU A 154 -18.81 -4.80 -20.28
C GLU A 154 -17.34 -4.46 -20.11
N LEU A 155 -17.05 -3.38 -19.39
CA LEU A 155 -15.69 -2.99 -19.04
C LEU A 155 -15.24 -3.68 -17.76
N GLY A 156 -14.01 -4.16 -17.74
CA GLY A 156 -13.36 -4.70 -16.56
C GLY A 156 -11.93 -4.21 -16.44
N ILE A 157 -11.44 -4.13 -15.21
CA ILE A 157 -10.06 -3.77 -14.90
C ILE A 157 -9.53 -4.69 -13.81
N SER A 158 -8.26 -5.05 -13.92
CA SER A 158 -7.52 -5.75 -12.87
C SER A 158 -6.08 -5.27 -12.91
N THR A 159 -5.41 -5.29 -11.76
CA THR A 159 -4.08 -4.72 -11.60
C THR A 159 -3.17 -5.69 -10.85
N LEU A 160 -1.88 -5.63 -11.16
CA LEU A 160 -0.82 -6.22 -10.35
C LEU A 160 0.13 -5.12 -9.91
N VAL A 161 0.36 -5.03 -8.60
CA VAL A 161 1.39 -4.15 -8.03
C VAL A 161 2.57 -5.00 -7.60
N LEU A 162 3.68 -4.89 -8.31
CA LEU A 162 4.86 -5.74 -8.14
C LEU A 162 5.99 -4.94 -7.48
N ASP A 163 6.56 -5.46 -6.39
CA ASP A 163 7.72 -4.85 -5.74
C ASP A 163 9.02 -5.05 -6.54
N GLY A 164 10.11 -4.41 -6.13
CA GLY A 164 11.42 -4.54 -6.79
C GLY A 164 12.03 -5.96 -6.77
N ARG A 165 11.42 -6.91 -6.04
CA ARG A 165 11.77 -8.35 -6.07
C ARG A 165 10.80 -9.16 -6.93
N GLY A 166 9.84 -8.51 -7.59
CA GLY A 166 8.83 -9.12 -8.45
C GLY A 166 7.64 -9.74 -7.72
N ASN A 167 7.50 -9.53 -6.41
CA ASN A 167 6.37 -10.07 -5.66
C ASN A 167 5.16 -9.16 -5.78
N GLU A 168 4.00 -9.75 -5.99
CA GLU A 168 2.71 -9.07 -5.93
C GLU A 168 2.38 -8.62 -4.50
N ARG A 169 1.96 -7.36 -4.37
CA ARG A 169 1.70 -6.70 -3.09
C ARG A 169 0.28 -6.14 -3.05
N PRO A 170 -0.45 -6.35 -1.94
CA PRO A 170 -1.69 -5.63 -1.68
C PRO A 170 -1.42 -4.23 -1.13
N LEU A 171 -2.44 -3.37 -1.14
CA LEU A 171 -2.30 -1.98 -0.71
C LEU A 171 -1.85 -1.85 0.74
N GLN A 172 -2.28 -2.76 1.63
CA GLN A 172 -1.87 -2.76 3.04
C GLN A 172 -0.35 -2.93 3.17
N TYR A 173 0.26 -3.72 2.28
CA TYR A 173 1.72 -3.87 2.27
C TYR A 173 2.40 -2.59 1.80
N VAL A 174 1.91 -2.00 0.70
CA VAL A 174 2.52 -0.78 0.12
C VAL A 174 2.36 0.43 1.04
N SER A 175 1.19 0.56 1.68
CA SER A 175 0.91 1.63 2.65
C SER A 175 1.51 1.36 4.03
N GLY A 176 1.87 0.11 4.36
CA GLY A 176 2.30 -0.25 5.70
C GLY A 176 1.20 -0.11 6.77
N VAL A 177 -0.06 0.11 6.38
CA VAL A 177 -1.20 0.27 7.28
C VAL A 177 -2.02 -1.02 7.29
N TYR A 178 -2.20 -1.61 8.48
CA TYR A 178 -2.92 -2.88 8.63
C TYR A 178 -4.42 -2.75 8.34
N SER A 179 -5.02 -1.62 8.71
CA SER A 179 -6.45 -1.33 8.54
C SER A 179 -6.72 -0.18 7.55
N GLY A 180 -5.97 -0.11 6.46
CA GLY A 180 -6.03 1.00 5.50
C GLY A 180 -7.34 1.12 4.71
N GLU A 181 -8.13 0.05 4.61
CA GLU A 181 -9.34 -0.02 3.78
C GLU A 181 -10.38 1.05 4.17
N ASN A 182 -10.58 1.27 5.46
CA ASN A 182 -11.52 2.27 5.95
C ASN A 182 -11.08 3.69 5.60
N ASN A 183 -9.77 3.96 5.66
CA ASN A 183 -9.22 5.28 5.35
C ASN A 183 -9.37 5.58 3.85
N VAL A 184 -9.02 4.60 3.01
CA VAL A 184 -9.19 4.68 1.54
C VAL A 184 -10.67 4.86 1.18
N ALA A 185 -11.57 4.07 1.77
CA ALA A 185 -12.99 4.19 1.52
C ALA A 185 -13.55 5.55 1.97
N GLN A 186 -13.05 6.10 3.07
CA GLN A 186 -13.44 7.42 3.56
C GLN A 186 -12.96 8.54 2.63
N ALA A 187 -11.76 8.41 2.07
CA ALA A 187 -11.22 9.34 1.08
C ALA A 187 -12.10 9.36 -0.18
N ILE A 188 -12.40 8.19 -0.74
CA ILE A 188 -13.27 8.05 -1.92
C ILE A 188 -14.68 8.60 -1.63
N LEU A 189 -15.26 8.27 -0.47
CA LEU A 189 -16.57 8.80 -0.09
C LEU A 189 -16.58 10.34 -0.01
N SER A 190 -15.49 10.92 0.48
CA SER A 190 -15.35 12.37 0.57
C SER A 190 -15.24 13.00 -0.83
N ASP A 191 -14.51 12.36 -1.75
CA ASP A 191 -14.42 12.80 -3.14
C ASP A 191 -15.79 12.74 -3.84
N VAL A 192 -16.49 11.61 -3.75
CA VAL A 192 -17.87 11.41 -4.25
C VAL A 192 -18.83 12.46 -3.69
N ALA A 193 -18.79 12.73 -2.38
CA ALA A 193 -19.68 13.69 -1.73
C ALA A 193 -19.39 15.15 -2.12
N SER A 194 -18.15 15.45 -2.53
CA SER A 194 -17.71 16.79 -2.91
C SER A 194 -17.79 17.08 -4.41
N ALA A 195 -17.99 16.04 -5.23
CA ALA A 195 -18.05 16.15 -6.68
C ALA A 195 -19.24 17.00 -7.14
N VAL A 196 -18.94 18.10 -7.84
CA VAL A 196 -19.96 19.03 -8.36
C VAL A 196 -20.62 18.49 -9.64
N ASP A 197 -19.84 17.79 -10.48
CA ASP A 197 -20.27 17.25 -11.77
C ASP A 197 -20.32 15.70 -11.79
N GLY A 198 -20.12 15.06 -10.65
CA GLY A 198 -20.10 13.60 -10.53
C GLY A 198 -21.50 13.00 -10.58
N ASN A 199 -21.73 12.09 -11.52
CA ASN A 199 -23.00 11.36 -11.65
C ASN A 199 -23.00 10.10 -10.78
N TYR A 200 -22.88 10.28 -9.46
CA TYR A 200 -22.88 9.18 -8.49
C TYR A 200 -24.29 8.83 -8.01
N PHE A 201 -24.47 7.62 -7.48
CA PHE A 201 -25.72 7.28 -6.80
C PHE A 201 -25.93 8.16 -5.55
N HIS A 202 -27.18 8.56 -5.30
CA HIS A 202 -27.50 9.51 -4.21
C HIS A 202 -27.32 8.93 -2.80
N ASP A 203 -27.20 7.61 -2.68
CA ASP A 203 -27.11 6.85 -1.43
C ASP A 203 -25.76 6.14 -1.25
N VAL A 204 -24.70 6.62 -1.92
CA VAL A 204 -23.34 6.10 -1.68
C VAL A 204 -22.97 6.30 -0.21
N THR A 205 -22.69 5.18 0.47
CA THR A 205 -22.22 5.13 1.84
C THR A 205 -20.81 4.54 1.91
N ILE A 206 -20.15 4.64 3.07
CA ILE A 206 -18.86 3.99 3.30
C ILE A 206 -18.92 2.48 3.01
N GLU A 207 -20.03 1.82 3.37
CA GLU A 207 -20.22 0.39 3.10
C GLU A 207 -20.40 0.10 1.61
N SER A 208 -20.96 1.04 0.85
CA SER A 208 -21.05 0.93 -0.61
C SER A 208 -19.67 0.99 -1.25
N VAL A 209 -18.82 1.93 -0.78
CA VAL A 209 -17.43 2.06 -1.23
C VAL A 209 -16.61 0.83 -0.86
N LEU A 210 -16.69 0.36 0.39
CA LEU A 210 -15.96 -0.83 0.84
C LEU A 210 -16.30 -2.09 0.03
N ARG A 211 -17.54 -2.22 -0.45
CA ARG A 211 -17.93 -3.34 -1.34
C ARG A 211 -17.45 -3.16 -2.77
N ALA A 212 -17.16 -1.93 -3.19
CA ALA A 212 -16.82 -1.58 -4.56
C ALA A 212 -15.30 -1.58 -4.82
N ILE A 213 -14.48 -1.36 -3.79
CA ILE A 213 -13.02 -1.34 -3.90
C ILE A 213 -12.43 -2.75 -3.82
N ASP A 214 -11.37 -2.99 -4.60
CA ASP A 214 -10.48 -4.13 -4.44
C ASP A 214 -9.06 -3.62 -4.18
N LEU A 215 -8.57 -3.78 -2.96
CA LEU A 215 -7.25 -3.29 -2.54
C LEU A 215 -6.14 -4.33 -2.73
N TYR A 216 -6.45 -5.45 -3.38
CA TYR A 216 -5.51 -6.48 -3.78
C TYR A 216 -5.16 -6.35 -5.26
N ASN A 217 -6.17 -6.30 -6.13
CA ASN A 217 -6.02 -6.26 -7.58
C ASN A 217 -6.81 -5.11 -8.27
N GLY A 218 -7.34 -4.15 -7.52
CA GLY A 218 -8.05 -2.98 -8.05
C GLY A 218 -7.34 -1.65 -7.79
N TYR A 219 -6.00 -1.62 -7.70
CA TYR A 219 -5.26 -0.39 -7.44
C TYR A 219 -3.88 -0.33 -8.11
N THR A 220 -3.37 0.89 -8.30
CA THR A 220 -1.97 1.14 -8.67
C THR A 220 -1.27 2.07 -7.69
N VAL A 221 0.05 1.98 -7.65
CA VAL A 221 0.89 2.93 -6.92
C VAL A 221 1.17 4.14 -7.80
N GLU A 222 0.97 5.33 -7.25
CA GLU A 222 1.24 6.61 -7.91
C GLU A 222 2.34 7.37 -7.14
N ASP A 223 2.92 8.40 -7.75
CA ASP A 223 4.02 9.17 -7.15
C ASP A 223 3.68 9.75 -5.77
N PHE A 224 2.42 10.17 -5.56
CA PHE A 224 1.95 10.80 -4.32
C PHE A 224 0.93 9.97 -3.53
N GLY A 225 0.70 8.72 -3.91
CA GLY A 225 -0.36 7.91 -3.31
C GLY A 225 -0.67 6.67 -4.10
N TYR A 226 -1.96 6.46 -4.33
CA TYR A 226 -2.54 5.28 -4.95
C TYR A 226 -3.68 5.71 -5.85
N ARG A 227 -3.91 4.97 -6.93
CA ARG A 227 -5.14 5.08 -7.71
C ARG A 227 -5.97 3.83 -7.48
N ILE A 228 -7.22 4.02 -7.09
CA ILE A 228 -8.19 2.95 -6.81
C ILE A 228 -9.19 2.89 -7.95
N TYR A 229 -9.37 1.72 -8.53
CA TYR A 229 -10.30 1.49 -9.61
C TYR A 229 -11.58 0.85 -9.08
N VAL A 230 -12.72 1.38 -9.54
CA VAL A 230 -14.04 0.87 -9.21
C VAL A 230 -14.76 0.52 -10.49
N LEU A 231 -15.27 -0.72 -10.55
CA LEU A 231 -15.96 -1.25 -11.72
C LEU A 231 -17.26 -0.47 -12.02
N PRO A 232 -17.69 -0.44 -13.29
CA PRO A 232 -18.95 0.21 -13.69
C PRO A 232 -20.14 -0.25 -12.86
N ALA A 233 -21.16 0.60 -12.75
CA ALA A 233 -22.39 0.32 -12.01
C ALA A 233 -22.24 0.12 -10.48
N SER A 234 -21.03 0.29 -9.91
CA SER A 234 -20.80 0.09 -8.47
C SER A 234 -21.18 1.32 -7.63
N LEU A 235 -20.70 2.50 -8.02
CA LEU A 235 -20.93 3.77 -7.30
C LEU A 235 -21.63 4.84 -8.17
N ALA A 236 -21.72 4.60 -9.47
CA ALA A 236 -22.31 5.47 -10.47
C ALA A 236 -23.01 4.62 -11.55
N PRO A 237 -23.91 5.19 -12.37
CA PRO A 237 -24.48 4.50 -13.51
C PRO A 237 -23.42 3.93 -14.45
N GLU A 238 -23.74 2.84 -15.13
CA GLU A 238 -22.82 2.13 -16.05
C GLU A 238 -22.23 3.01 -17.15
N SER A 239 -22.93 4.08 -17.55
CA SER A 239 -22.46 5.06 -18.54
C SER A 239 -21.22 5.84 -18.14
N GLU A 240 -20.90 5.90 -16.83
CA GLU A 240 -19.65 6.51 -16.35
C GLU A 240 -18.42 5.62 -16.57
N GLY A 241 -18.63 4.34 -16.93
CA GLY A 241 -17.55 3.39 -17.13
C GLY A 241 -16.80 3.04 -15.85
N ILE A 242 -15.52 2.72 -15.98
CA ILE A 242 -14.63 2.45 -14.84
C ILE A 242 -14.31 3.77 -14.16
N LEU A 243 -14.58 3.86 -12.86
CA LEU A 243 -14.22 5.01 -12.04
C LEU A 243 -12.79 4.83 -11.51
N SER A 244 -12.05 5.93 -11.41
CA SER A 244 -10.72 5.96 -10.81
C SER A 244 -10.62 7.07 -9.78
N PHE A 245 -10.15 6.75 -8.58
CA PHE A 245 -9.98 7.70 -7.48
C PHE A 245 -8.51 7.76 -7.07
N ASP A 246 -7.93 8.96 -7.06
CA ASP A 246 -6.58 9.17 -6.55
C ASP A 246 -6.66 9.42 -5.04
N VAL A 247 -6.00 8.56 -4.27
CA VAL A 247 -5.93 8.61 -2.81
C VAL A 247 -4.49 8.86 -2.40
N THR A 248 -4.23 9.97 -1.74
CA THR A 248 -2.89 10.34 -1.29
C THR A 248 -2.39 9.43 -0.18
N THR A 249 -1.07 9.39 0.03
CA THR A 249 -0.47 8.67 1.17
C THR A 249 -0.98 9.18 2.52
N ALA A 250 -1.34 10.47 2.61
CA ALA A 250 -1.92 11.09 3.80
C ALA A 250 -3.34 10.59 4.07
N GLU A 251 -4.18 10.52 3.04
CA GLU A 251 -5.57 10.06 3.16
C GLU A 251 -5.67 8.57 3.49
N ALA A 252 -4.72 7.75 3.03
CA ALA A 252 -4.65 6.34 3.39
C ALA A 252 -4.11 6.10 4.81
N ALA A 253 -3.44 7.09 5.42
CA ALA A 253 -2.80 6.95 6.72
C ALA A 253 -3.81 7.01 7.89
N PRO A 254 -3.47 6.50 9.08
CA PRO A 254 -4.30 6.68 10.28
C PRO A 254 -4.53 8.16 10.59
N GLY A 255 -5.69 8.49 11.19
CA GLY A 255 -6.12 9.88 11.38
C GLY A 255 -5.23 10.78 12.25
N PHE A 256 -4.27 10.22 13.00
CA PHE A 256 -3.28 11.03 13.72
C PHE A 256 -2.14 11.53 12.82
N VAL A 257 -2.00 10.98 11.61
CA VAL A 257 -0.98 11.36 10.63
C VAL A 257 -1.45 12.60 9.87
N GLY A 258 -0.60 13.61 9.79
CA GLY A 258 -0.94 14.97 9.36
C GLY A 258 -1.37 15.88 10.52
N ASP A 259 -2.04 15.32 11.52
CA ASP A 259 -2.56 16.05 12.68
C ASP A 259 -1.56 16.14 13.85
N VAL A 260 -0.92 15.01 14.21
CA VAL A 260 -0.01 14.90 15.37
C VAL A 260 1.43 14.66 14.93
N ILE A 261 1.64 13.80 13.94
CA ILE A 261 2.93 13.52 13.30
C ILE A 261 2.81 13.82 11.80
N SER A 262 3.85 14.38 11.17
CA SER A 262 3.79 14.62 9.73
C SER A 262 3.76 13.31 8.95
N VAL A 263 3.18 13.36 7.74
CA VAL A 263 3.10 12.22 6.81
C VAL A 263 4.49 11.65 6.53
N ASP A 264 5.45 12.51 6.17
CA ASP A 264 6.82 12.10 5.88
C ASP A 264 7.52 11.44 7.08
N ALA A 265 7.36 12.02 8.28
CA ALA A 265 7.96 11.46 9.48
C ALA A 265 7.36 10.09 9.82
N PHE A 266 6.05 9.93 9.69
CA PHE A 266 5.38 8.65 9.94
C PHE A 266 5.89 7.55 9.01
N TYR A 267 5.91 7.79 7.69
CA TYR A 267 6.36 6.80 6.72
C TYR A 267 7.88 6.52 6.79
N ALA A 268 8.69 7.51 7.18
CA ALA A 268 10.11 7.28 7.46
C ALA A 268 10.36 6.51 8.77
N LEU A 269 9.43 6.61 9.74
CA LEU A 269 9.52 5.92 11.03
C LEU A 269 9.06 4.46 10.95
N LEU A 270 8.02 4.14 10.18
CA LEU A 270 7.42 2.81 10.10
C LEU A 270 8.43 1.66 9.86
N PRO A 271 9.36 1.73 8.88
CA PRO A 271 10.36 0.67 8.69
C PRO A 271 11.26 0.46 9.91
N ARG A 272 11.57 1.55 10.64
CA ARG A 272 12.40 1.50 11.87
C ARG A 272 11.63 0.81 12.99
N LEU A 273 10.35 1.13 13.16
CA LEU A 273 9.49 0.47 14.15
C LEU A 273 9.34 -1.02 13.85
N ASN A 274 9.10 -1.41 12.59
CA ASN A 274 8.96 -2.80 12.19
C ASN A 274 10.27 -3.60 12.35
N SER A 275 11.41 -3.00 12.03
CA SER A 275 12.74 -3.59 12.26
C SER A 275 12.99 -3.83 13.75
N LEU A 276 12.67 -2.83 14.59
CA LEU A 276 12.86 -2.93 16.04
C LEU A 276 11.88 -3.94 16.65
N ALA A 277 10.63 -3.94 16.21
CA ALA A 277 9.64 -4.93 16.59
C ALA A 277 10.12 -6.34 16.28
N THR A 278 10.67 -6.56 15.09
CA THR A 278 11.25 -7.85 14.69
C THR A 278 12.42 -8.25 15.59
N ALA A 279 13.30 -7.31 15.93
CA ALA A 279 14.44 -7.56 16.80
C ALA A 279 14.04 -7.92 18.24
N LEU A 280 13.00 -7.27 18.76
CA LEU A 280 12.56 -7.42 20.15
C LEU A 280 11.60 -8.62 20.34
N ALA A 281 10.73 -8.89 19.38
CA ALA A 281 9.64 -9.85 19.51
C ALA A 281 10.11 -11.31 19.66
N VAL A 282 11.25 -11.67 19.06
CA VAL A 282 11.78 -13.04 19.10
C VAL A 282 12.03 -13.52 20.54
N ASN A 283 12.54 -12.63 21.40
CA ASN A 283 12.82 -12.92 22.80
C ASN A 283 11.82 -12.28 23.76
N TYR A 284 10.78 -11.63 23.24
CA TYR A 284 9.81 -10.84 24.02
C TYR A 284 10.50 -9.78 24.90
N GLU A 285 11.52 -9.12 24.34
CA GLU A 285 12.29 -8.09 25.02
C GLU A 285 11.66 -6.71 24.82
N SER A 286 11.98 -5.75 25.70
CA SER A 286 11.60 -4.35 25.55
C SER A 286 12.83 -3.47 25.57
N TYR A 287 12.75 -2.33 24.88
CA TYR A 287 13.75 -1.27 24.93
C TYR A 287 13.21 -0.14 25.81
N THR A 288 13.83 0.10 26.96
CA THR A 288 13.39 1.14 27.90
C THR A 288 14.57 1.77 28.60
N ASP A 289 14.48 3.07 28.91
CA ASP A 289 15.50 3.80 29.67
C ASP A 289 16.92 3.68 29.06
N GLY A 290 17.00 3.64 27.72
CA GLY A 290 18.26 3.49 26.99
C GLY A 290 18.88 2.09 27.06
N MET A 291 18.15 1.09 27.57
CA MET A 291 18.64 -0.27 27.75
C MET A 291 17.99 -1.23 26.73
N ILE A 292 18.82 -1.78 25.83
CA ILE A 292 18.49 -2.86 24.90
C ILE A 292 19.56 -3.95 25.02
N SER A 293 19.22 -5.21 24.78
CA SER A 293 20.24 -6.26 24.73
C SER A 293 21.16 -6.09 23.51
N PRO A 294 22.45 -6.46 23.62
CA PRO A 294 23.37 -6.52 22.46
C PRO A 294 22.82 -7.38 21.32
N TYR A 295 22.10 -8.46 21.65
CA TYR A 295 21.45 -9.34 20.69
C TYR A 295 20.40 -8.61 19.86
N ALA A 296 19.40 -7.99 20.51
CA ALA A 296 18.34 -7.26 19.82
C ALA A 296 18.89 -6.04 19.06
N ALA A 297 19.84 -5.29 19.64
CA ALA A 297 20.48 -4.17 18.95
C ALA A 297 21.21 -4.62 17.67
N THR A 298 21.89 -5.76 17.70
CA THR A 298 22.60 -6.30 16.53
C THR A 298 21.63 -6.75 15.46
N ILE A 299 20.53 -7.43 15.82
CA ILE A 299 19.48 -7.83 14.87
C ILE A 299 18.88 -6.59 14.21
N TYR A 300 18.51 -5.58 15.00
CA TYR A 300 17.96 -4.33 14.50
C TYR A 300 18.90 -3.68 13.47
N ALA A 301 20.18 -3.53 13.81
CA ALA A 301 21.18 -2.93 12.93
C ALA A 301 21.36 -3.72 11.63
N CYS A 302 21.36 -5.06 11.71
CA CYS A 302 21.50 -5.92 10.53
C CYS A 302 20.29 -5.82 9.59
N ILE A 303 19.06 -5.79 10.13
CA ILE A 303 17.84 -5.62 9.32
C ILE A 303 17.90 -4.28 8.58
N ARG A 304 18.19 -3.19 9.30
CA ARG A 304 18.30 -1.84 8.74
C ARG A 304 19.36 -1.75 7.64
N LEU A 305 20.55 -2.31 7.88
CA LEU A 305 21.62 -2.36 6.89
C LEU A 305 21.18 -3.08 5.60
N ILE A 306 20.45 -4.20 5.72
CA ILE A 306 19.97 -4.96 4.56
C ILE A 306 18.90 -4.18 3.80
N ASP A 307 17.97 -3.53 4.50
CA ASP A 307 16.92 -2.71 3.90
C ASP A 307 17.51 -1.51 3.14
N GLU A 308 18.61 -0.93 3.63
CA GLU A 308 19.34 0.17 2.98
C GLU A 308 20.18 -0.29 1.77
N ASN A 309 20.34 -1.60 1.57
CA ASN A 309 21.10 -2.19 0.46
C ASN A 309 20.23 -3.14 -0.39
N PRO A 310 19.13 -2.64 -1.01
CA PRO A 310 18.23 -3.48 -1.79
C PRO A 310 18.96 -4.08 -3.01
N GLY A 311 18.70 -5.36 -3.30
CA GLY A 311 19.29 -6.07 -4.45
C GLY A 311 20.63 -6.75 -4.17
N VAL A 312 21.25 -6.53 -3.02
CA VAL A 312 22.45 -7.28 -2.62
C VAL A 312 22.08 -8.70 -2.19
N SER A 313 22.65 -9.71 -2.86
CA SER A 313 22.46 -11.13 -2.52
C SER A 313 23.68 -11.71 -1.82
N GLY A 314 23.45 -12.68 -0.92
CA GLY A 314 24.51 -13.32 -0.14
C GLY A 314 24.86 -12.54 1.13
N SER A 315 25.56 -11.40 1.00
CA SER A 315 26.00 -10.62 2.15
C SER A 315 26.29 -9.15 1.84
N VAL A 316 25.98 -8.27 2.80
CA VAL A 316 26.41 -6.86 2.81
C VAL A 316 27.72 -6.73 3.58
N VAL A 317 28.70 -6.03 3.02
CA VAL A 317 29.97 -5.72 3.69
C VAL A 317 29.83 -4.38 4.40
N THR A 318 30.20 -4.34 5.68
CA THR A 318 30.05 -3.16 6.55
C THR A 318 31.18 -3.12 7.60
N THR A 319 31.16 -2.15 8.50
CA THR A 319 32.06 -2.06 9.67
C THR A 319 31.27 -2.13 10.98
N ARG A 320 31.98 -2.35 12.10
CA ARG A 320 31.36 -2.28 13.43
C ARG A 320 30.83 -0.88 13.73
N ASP A 321 31.57 0.15 13.33
CA ASP A 321 31.19 1.55 13.57
C ASP A 321 29.90 1.91 12.81
N GLU A 322 29.75 1.44 11.56
CA GLU A 322 28.51 1.63 10.78
C GLU A 322 27.30 0.98 11.45
N LEU A 323 27.43 -0.26 11.96
CA LEU A 323 26.33 -0.91 12.69
C LEU A 323 25.95 -0.16 13.98
N ILE A 324 26.94 0.37 14.71
CA ILE A 324 26.71 1.18 15.91
C ILE A 324 26.07 2.53 15.53
N GLU A 325 26.48 3.13 14.42
CA GLU A 325 25.90 4.38 13.91
C GLU A 325 24.40 4.21 13.59
N ILE A 326 24.01 3.11 12.93
CA ILE A 326 22.60 2.76 12.68
C ILE A 326 21.79 2.72 13.98
N ILE A 327 22.36 2.12 15.03
CA ILE A 327 21.72 2.03 16.36
C ILE A 327 21.60 3.44 16.97
N SER A 328 22.68 4.22 16.98
CA SER A 328 22.71 5.54 17.62
C SER A 328 21.79 6.57 16.96
N THR A 329 21.72 6.57 15.63
CA THR A 329 20.89 7.52 14.85
C THR A 329 19.41 7.20 14.94
N SER A 330 19.06 5.96 15.27
CA SER A 330 17.67 5.51 15.37
C SER A 330 17.15 5.42 16.80
N LEU A 331 17.99 4.98 17.74
CA LEU A 331 17.62 4.72 19.14
C LEU A 331 18.23 5.73 20.13
N GLY A 332 19.16 6.59 19.69
CA GLY A 332 19.83 7.57 20.56
C GLY A 332 20.80 6.98 21.57
N ILE A 333 21.26 5.74 21.35
CA ILE A 333 22.16 5.01 22.26
C ILE A 333 23.31 4.36 21.50
N GLU A 334 24.40 4.12 22.20
CA GLU A 334 25.43 3.18 21.76
C GLU A 334 25.20 1.84 22.43
N SER A 335 25.36 0.73 21.69
CA SER A 335 25.21 -0.62 22.23
C SER A 335 26.35 -1.51 21.76
N GLU A 336 26.72 -2.48 22.60
CA GLU A 336 27.64 -3.53 22.19
C GLU A 336 26.97 -4.43 21.13
N LEU A 337 27.78 -5.03 20.24
CA LEU A 337 27.28 -5.95 19.22
C LEU A 337 27.52 -7.40 19.64
N ASP A 338 26.45 -8.21 19.59
CA ASP A 338 26.51 -9.66 19.64
C ASP A 338 26.59 -10.22 18.21
N LEU A 339 27.80 -10.47 17.73
CA LEU A 339 28.02 -10.96 16.36
C LEU A 339 27.42 -12.36 16.11
N SER A 340 27.02 -13.08 17.16
CA SER A 340 26.35 -14.38 17.02
C SER A 340 24.83 -14.27 16.78
N ALA A 341 24.26 -13.08 17.00
CA ALA A 341 22.83 -12.83 16.85
C ALA A 341 22.33 -12.90 15.41
N TRP A 342 23.25 -12.84 14.44
CA TRP A 342 22.96 -12.88 13.02
C TRP A 342 24.07 -13.66 12.30
N GLY A 343 23.86 -13.98 11.03
CA GLY A 343 24.89 -14.55 10.16
C GLY A 343 26.01 -13.56 9.81
N ILE A 344 26.71 -13.02 10.82
CA ILE A 344 27.81 -12.06 10.67
C ILE A 344 29.14 -12.81 10.65
N LYS A 345 30.01 -12.46 9.71
CA LYS A 345 31.40 -12.93 9.67
C LYS A 345 32.35 -11.77 9.83
N GLU A 346 33.23 -11.86 10.81
CA GLU A 346 34.26 -10.87 11.08
C GLU A 346 35.53 -11.18 10.24
N ASN A 347 36.01 -10.15 9.55
CA ASN A 347 37.29 -10.10 8.86
C ASN A 347 38.18 -9.04 9.53
N ALA A 348 39.44 -8.92 9.11
CA ALA A 348 40.42 -8.05 9.77
C ALA A 348 39.96 -6.59 9.98
N ASP A 349 39.28 -6.00 8.99
CA ASP A 349 38.82 -4.61 9.01
C ASP A 349 37.33 -4.46 8.60
N SER A 350 36.58 -5.56 8.51
CA SER A 350 35.20 -5.52 8.02
C SER A 350 34.33 -6.65 8.55
N LEU A 351 33.02 -6.43 8.51
CA LEU A 351 31.98 -7.39 8.80
C LEU A 351 31.25 -7.76 7.50
N SER A 352 30.87 -9.03 7.37
CA SER A 352 30.02 -9.53 6.30
C SER A 352 28.71 -10.01 6.90
N VAL A 353 27.62 -9.27 6.68
CA VAL A 353 26.27 -9.55 7.21
C VAL A 353 25.47 -10.32 6.17
N SER A 354 25.04 -11.55 6.48
CA SER A 354 24.23 -12.37 5.57
C SER A 354 22.88 -11.73 5.24
N THR A 355 22.49 -11.69 3.96
CA THR A 355 21.16 -11.20 3.52
C THR A 355 20.08 -12.27 3.55
N SER A 356 20.43 -13.51 3.89
CA SER A 356 19.56 -14.70 3.84
C SER A 356 19.15 -15.23 5.21
N HIS A 357 19.22 -14.40 6.25
CA HIS A 357 18.87 -14.83 7.59
C HIS A 357 17.34 -14.99 7.74
N ALA A 358 16.91 -16.18 8.15
CA ALA A 358 15.50 -16.47 8.34
C ALA A 358 15.03 -15.94 9.70
N LEU A 359 14.36 -14.79 9.68
CA LEU A 359 13.64 -14.27 10.85
C LEU A 359 12.14 -14.24 10.60
N SER A 360 11.41 -14.52 11.66
CA SER A 360 10.01 -14.14 11.77
C SER A 360 9.91 -12.62 11.65
N VAL A 361 9.20 -12.12 10.64
CA VAL A 361 8.97 -10.69 10.48
C VAL A 361 7.84 -10.28 11.42
N TYR A 362 8.02 -9.17 12.12
CA TYR A 362 6.97 -8.55 12.93
C TYR A 362 6.76 -7.11 12.48
N GLY A 363 5.53 -6.63 12.61
CA GLY A 363 5.19 -5.25 12.32
C GLY A 363 4.31 -4.64 13.41
N VAL A 364 4.23 -3.32 13.40
CA VAL A 364 3.45 -2.56 14.38
C VAL A 364 2.29 -1.86 13.69
N ASP A 365 1.09 -2.07 14.21
CA ASP A 365 -0.11 -1.31 13.85
C ASP A 365 -0.34 -0.22 14.89
N ILE A 366 -0.09 1.04 14.54
CA ILE A 366 -0.25 2.18 15.45
C ILE A 366 -1.70 2.66 15.37
N SER A 367 -2.40 2.62 16.49
CA SER A 367 -3.81 3.00 16.58
C SER A 367 -4.04 4.39 17.16
N ASP A 368 -3.10 4.88 17.98
CA ASP A 368 -3.22 6.18 18.64
C ASP A 368 -1.86 6.82 18.88
N VAL A 369 -1.80 8.15 18.82
CA VAL A 369 -0.60 8.92 19.09
C VAL A 369 -0.96 10.15 19.92
N THR A 370 -0.28 10.29 21.05
CA THR A 370 -0.44 11.43 21.94
C THR A 370 0.83 12.25 22.03
N ALA A 371 0.73 13.56 21.82
CA ALA A 371 1.82 14.49 22.02
C ALA A 371 1.93 14.91 23.48
N SER A 372 3.17 14.96 23.99
CA SER A 372 3.52 15.50 25.30
C SER A 372 4.40 16.76 25.14
N ASP A 373 4.64 17.45 26.26
CA ASP A 373 5.49 18.65 26.28
C ASP A 373 6.87 18.37 25.68
N GLY A 374 7.40 19.34 24.91
CA GLY A 374 8.73 19.23 24.29
C GLY A 374 8.77 18.43 22.97
N GLY A 375 7.61 18.07 22.40
CA GLY A 375 7.52 17.39 21.11
C GLY A 375 7.70 15.87 21.19
N VAL A 376 7.70 15.30 22.40
CA VAL A 376 7.69 13.85 22.64
C VAL A 376 6.36 13.28 22.19
N LEU A 377 6.38 12.18 21.43
CA LEU A 377 5.17 11.48 21.01
C LEU A 377 5.14 10.09 21.65
N LEU A 378 4.00 9.75 22.26
CA LEU A 378 3.70 8.41 22.75
C LEU A 378 2.74 7.73 21.78
N LEU A 379 3.21 6.67 21.14
CA LEU A 379 2.47 5.88 20.18
C LEU A 379 1.95 4.61 20.88
N LYS A 380 0.68 4.28 20.63
CA LYS A 380 0.04 3.07 21.11
C LYS A 380 -0.41 2.23 19.93
N GLY A 381 -0.18 0.93 20.03
CA GLY A 381 -0.46 0.04 18.92
C GLY A 381 -0.46 -1.42 19.31
N THR A 382 -0.47 -2.26 18.29
CA THR A 382 -0.42 -3.71 18.42
C THR A 382 0.76 -4.25 17.62
N LEU A 383 1.40 -5.26 18.20
CA LEU A 383 2.44 -6.04 17.55
C LEU A 383 1.77 -7.21 16.82
N HIS A 384 2.11 -7.35 15.54
CA HIS A 384 1.61 -8.42 14.68
C HIS A 384 2.76 -9.31 14.23
N PHE A 385 2.49 -10.61 14.15
CA PHE A 385 3.32 -11.54 13.41
C PHE A 385 3.07 -11.30 11.92
N GLY A 386 4.10 -10.93 11.15
CA GLY A 386 4.00 -10.55 9.74
C GLY A 386 3.75 -9.05 9.52
N ALA A 387 4.30 -8.52 8.42
CA ALA A 387 4.06 -7.16 7.96
C ALA A 387 2.63 -6.96 7.47
N ALA A 388 2.16 -5.71 7.40
CA ALA A 388 0.85 -5.37 6.85
C ALA A 388 0.63 -6.00 5.46
N GLY A 389 -0.57 -6.55 5.21
CA GLY A 389 -0.91 -7.20 3.95
C GLY A 389 -0.26 -8.57 3.71
N SER A 390 0.58 -9.08 4.62
CA SER A 390 1.12 -10.44 4.48
C SER A 390 0.10 -11.50 4.96
N ALA A 391 0.11 -12.70 4.36
CA ALA A 391 -0.74 -13.80 4.82
C ALA A 391 -0.53 -14.16 6.31
N ALA A 392 0.66 -13.87 6.83
CA ALA A 392 1.02 -14.07 8.24
C ALA A 392 0.44 -13.00 9.18
N SER A 393 0.09 -11.81 8.67
CA SER A 393 -0.27 -10.58 9.42
C SER A 393 -1.50 -10.66 10.32
N GLN A 394 -2.16 -11.82 10.34
CA GLN A 394 -3.39 -12.10 11.08
C GLN A 394 -3.14 -12.43 12.57
N GLY A 395 -1.88 -12.64 12.97
CA GLY A 395 -1.52 -13.00 14.35
C GLY A 395 -1.29 -11.77 15.22
N TYR A 396 -2.30 -11.31 15.96
CA TYR A 396 -2.08 -10.45 17.12
C TYR A 396 -1.10 -11.13 18.07
N VAL A 397 -0.04 -10.41 18.47
CA VAL A 397 0.97 -10.90 19.42
C VAL A 397 0.77 -10.25 20.79
N SER A 398 0.82 -8.92 20.85
CA SER A 398 0.81 -8.14 22.09
C SER A 398 0.49 -6.67 21.79
N THR A 399 0.16 -5.90 22.83
CA THR A 399 0.06 -4.44 22.76
C THR A 399 1.45 -3.83 22.88
N VAL A 400 1.69 -2.71 22.20
CA VAL A 400 2.93 -1.95 22.34
C VAL A 400 2.70 -0.50 22.74
N GLU A 401 3.63 0.01 23.52
CA GLU A 401 3.77 1.44 23.82
C GLU A 401 5.16 1.90 23.41
N ILE A 402 5.22 2.91 22.54
CA ILE A 402 6.46 3.38 21.94
C ILE A 402 6.58 4.87 22.21
N GLU A 403 7.72 5.27 22.76
CA GLU A 403 8.05 6.68 22.94
C GLU A 403 9.07 7.09 21.89
N ILE A 404 8.78 8.18 21.19
CA ILE A 404 9.72 8.81 20.27
C ILE A 404 9.96 10.26 20.67
N ILE A 405 11.20 10.72 20.50
CA ILE A 405 11.61 12.08 20.85
C ILE A 405 12.24 12.78 19.64
N PRO A 406 12.03 14.10 19.47
CA PRO A 406 12.59 14.84 18.35
C PRO A 406 14.12 14.75 18.34
N SER A 407 14.71 14.50 17.17
CA SER A 407 16.15 14.43 16.98
C SER A 407 16.54 14.88 15.58
N ALA A 408 17.39 15.90 15.50
CA ALA A 408 17.96 16.38 14.24
C ALA A 408 19.00 15.40 13.64
N ALA A 409 19.48 14.43 14.43
CA ALA A 409 20.39 13.39 13.96
C ALA A 409 19.66 12.24 13.24
N SER A 410 18.33 12.18 13.34
CA SER A 410 17.52 11.16 12.68
C SER A 410 16.87 11.70 11.42
N GLU A 411 16.95 10.95 10.32
CA GLU A 411 16.36 11.32 9.02
C GLU A 411 14.84 11.48 9.08
N CYS A 412 14.15 10.74 9.95
CA CYS A 412 12.70 10.89 10.15
C CYS A 412 12.34 12.00 11.15
N GLY A 413 13.33 12.71 11.70
CA GLY A 413 13.15 13.76 12.71
C GLY A 413 12.93 13.26 14.13
N TYR A 414 12.91 11.94 14.35
CA TYR A 414 12.67 11.31 15.65
C TYR A 414 13.63 10.16 15.92
N ILE A 415 14.01 9.95 17.17
CA ILE A 415 14.57 8.69 17.65
C ILE A 415 13.55 7.96 18.49
N ILE A 416 13.63 6.63 18.50
CA ILE A 416 12.86 5.79 19.40
C ILE A 416 13.59 5.83 20.75
N SER A 417 12.94 6.32 21.81
CA SER A 417 13.50 6.37 23.17
C SER A 417 13.04 5.18 24.03
N ALA A 418 11.87 4.61 23.69
CA ALA A 418 11.38 3.39 24.30
C ALA A 418 10.48 2.59 23.34
N PHE A 419 10.51 1.27 23.46
CA PHE A 419 9.61 0.32 22.81
C PHE A 419 9.25 -0.78 23.82
N LYS A 420 8.01 -0.75 24.32
CA LYS A 420 7.51 -1.68 25.34
C LYS A 420 6.55 -2.69 24.71
N ILE A 421 6.81 -3.98 24.93
CA ILE A 421 5.89 -5.07 24.61
C ILE A 421 5.15 -5.43 25.91
N ILE A 422 3.82 -5.40 25.91
CA ILE A 422 2.98 -5.48 27.12
C ILE A 422 2.32 -6.85 27.27
#